data_AF-A0A7S1Z3P0-F1
#
_entry.id   AF-A0A7S1Z3P0-F1
#
_cell.length_a   1.000
_cell.length_b   1.000
_cell.length_c   1.000
_cell.angle_alpha   90.00
_cell.angle_beta   90.00
_cell.angle_gamma   90.00
#
_symmetry.space_group_name_H-M   'P 1'
#
loop_
_entity.id
_entity.type
_entity.pdbx_description
1 polymer ?
#
loop_
_entity_poly.entity_id
_entity_poly.type
_entity_poly.pdbx_seq_one_letter_code
_entity_poly.pdbx_strand_id
1 'polypeptide(L)'
;LRRLLFEEQQPEGSQRVSSHSSSPKAATTIEAQNRFQYVFRTFVRAIVSPLRPLVLFLDDLQWADAASLDLIRVMVTDSQTRSLLFLGCYRDNEVSDGHIFSTAVRHIQSQNIPIANIH
;
A
#
# COMPACT_ATOMS: atom_id res chain seq x y z
N LEU A 1 -49.74 37.80 51.06
CA LEU A 1 -50.33 37.90 49.70
C LEU A 1 -49.27 37.42 48.72
N ARG A 2 -49.39 36.41 47.85
CA ARG A 2 -50.41 35.42 47.49
C ARG A 2 -49.72 34.66 46.32
N ARG A 3 -49.73 33.31 46.32
CA ARG A 3 -49.45 32.38 45.17
C ARG A 3 -47.99 32.33 44.66
N LEU A 4 -47.22 31.24 44.61
CA LEU A 4 -47.45 29.79 44.35
C LEU A 4 -48.33 29.47 43.14
N LEU A 5 -47.80 28.62 42.23
CA LEU A 5 -48.24 28.17 40.90
C LEU A 5 -47.45 28.90 39.79
N PHE A 6 -46.51 28.27 39.08
CA PHE A 6 -46.69 27.03 38.32
C PHE A 6 -45.37 26.24 38.15
N GLU A 7 -45.47 24.93 38.36
CA GLU A 7 -44.66 23.93 37.68
C GLU A 7 -44.91 24.03 36.16
N GLU A 8 -43.85 24.16 35.37
CA GLU A 8 -43.86 23.71 33.98
C GLU A 8 -43.11 22.37 33.92
N GLN A 9 -43.89 21.29 34.00
CA GLN A 9 -43.51 19.99 33.47
C GLN A 9 -43.56 20.05 31.93
N GLN A 10 -42.56 19.40 31.30
CA GLN A 10 -42.25 19.35 29.87
C GLN A 10 -43.40 18.89 28.95
N PRO A 11 -43.23 19.08 27.63
CA PRO A 11 -43.43 17.95 26.73
C PRO A 11 -42.22 17.68 25.84
N GLU A 12 -41.75 16.42 25.90
CA GLU A 12 -41.48 15.50 24.78
C GLU A 12 -41.17 16.10 23.40
N GLY A 13 -40.05 15.64 22.82
CA GLY A 13 -39.91 15.60 21.36
C GLY A 13 -38.87 16.54 20.74
N SER A 14 -37.59 16.26 20.95
CA SER A 14 -36.61 16.50 19.90
C SER A 14 -35.53 15.45 19.97
N GLN A 15 -35.79 14.42 19.17
CA GLN A 15 -34.83 13.49 18.62
C GLN A 15 -33.59 14.28 18.17
N ARG A 16 -32.61 14.43 19.07
CA ARG A 16 -31.27 14.88 18.70
C ARG A 16 -30.74 13.77 17.82
N VAL A 17 -30.90 13.98 16.52
CA VAL A 17 -30.24 13.27 15.43
C VAL A 17 -28.88 12.87 15.94
N SER A 18 -28.70 11.56 16.15
CA SER A 18 -27.39 11.00 16.39
C SER A 18 -26.56 11.40 15.16
N SER A 19 -25.71 12.40 15.34
CA SER A 19 -24.73 12.80 14.36
C SER A 19 -23.69 11.69 14.28
N HIS A 20 -24.05 10.57 13.64
CA HIS A 20 -23.09 9.67 13.03
C HIS A 20 -22.56 10.34 11.77
N SER A 21 -22.01 11.55 11.91
CA SER A 21 -21.05 12.07 10.95
C SER A 21 -19.72 11.43 11.29
N SER A 22 -19.59 10.13 11.00
CA SER A 22 -18.28 9.51 10.85
C SER A 22 -17.68 10.08 9.58
N SER A 23 -17.14 11.30 9.67
CA SER A 23 -16.20 11.79 8.67
C SER A 23 -15.09 10.75 8.56
N PRO A 24 -14.66 10.38 7.35
CA PRO A 24 -13.58 9.41 7.23
C PRO A 24 -12.37 10.00 7.94
N LYS A 25 -11.94 9.35 9.02
CA LYS A 25 -10.70 9.71 9.70
C LYS A 25 -9.60 9.67 8.64
N ALA A 26 -8.88 10.78 8.46
CA ALA A 26 -7.77 10.81 7.52
C ALA A 26 -6.82 9.65 7.85
N ALA A 27 -6.60 8.77 6.86
CA ALA A 27 -5.75 7.62 7.02
C ALA A 27 -4.34 8.07 7.41
N THR A 28 -3.68 7.33 8.29
CA THR A 28 -2.25 7.56 8.56
C THR A 28 -1.41 7.27 7.31
N THR A 29 -0.20 7.83 7.22
CA THR A 29 0.71 7.54 6.09
C THR A 29 0.96 6.03 5.93
N ILE A 30 1.10 5.29 7.02
CA ILE A 30 1.30 3.83 7.01
C ILE A 30 0.03 3.11 6.48
N GLU A 31 -1.16 3.52 6.93
CA GLU A 31 -2.40 2.94 6.44
C GLU A 31 -2.62 3.21 4.96
N ALA A 32 -2.30 4.43 4.50
CA ALA A 32 -2.36 4.78 3.09
C ALA A 32 -1.38 3.94 2.25
N GLN A 33 -0.15 3.76 2.73
CA GLN A 33 0.85 2.90 2.07
C GLN A 33 0.40 1.44 1.99
N ASN A 34 -0.08 0.87 3.10
CA ASN A 34 -0.57 -0.51 3.14
C ASN A 34 -1.76 -0.71 2.21
N ARG A 35 -2.71 0.25 2.18
CA ARG A 35 -3.85 0.20 1.28
C ARG A 35 -3.42 0.31 -0.17
N PHE A 36 -2.48 1.20 -0.48
CA PHE A 36 -1.93 1.34 -1.82
C PHE A 36 -1.25 0.04 -2.29
N GLN A 37 -0.35 -0.53 -1.49
CA GLN A 37 0.31 -1.81 -1.79
C GLN A 37 -0.69 -2.95 -1.98
N TYR A 38 -1.72 -3.03 -1.14
CA TYR A 38 -2.78 -4.02 -1.27
C TYR A 38 -3.55 -3.87 -2.59
N VAL A 39 -3.97 -2.65 -2.94
CA VAL A 39 -4.69 -2.37 -4.19
C VAL A 39 -3.81 -2.66 -5.39
N PHE A 40 -2.54 -2.22 -5.38
CA PHE A 40 -1.61 -2.46 -6.48
C PHE A 40 -1.37 -3.95 -6.71
N ARG A 41 -1.15 -4.71 -5.63
CA ARG A 41 -1.00 -6.18 -5.72
C ARG A 41 -2.27 -6.84 -6.26
N THR A 42 -3.44 -6.38 -5.82
CA THR A 42 -4.73 -6.90 -6.31
C THR A 42 -4.91 -6.60 -7.81
N PHE A 43 -4.51 -5.41 -8.26
CA PHE A 43 -4.51 -5.04 -9.67
C PHE A 43 -3.61 -5.97 -10.50
N VAL A 44 -2.37 -6.22 -10.06
CA VAL A 44 -1.45 -7.14 -10.74
C VAL A 44 -2.03 -8.55 -10.81
N ARG A 45 -2.61 -9.06 -9.72
CA ARG A 45 -3.28 -10.38 -9.69
C ARG A 45 -4.46 -10.48 -10.66
N ALA A 46 -5.17 -9.39 -10.91
CA ALA A 46 -6.32 -9.39 -11.81
C ALA A 46 -5.90 -9.56 -13.29
N ILE A 47 -4.69 -9.14 -13.64
CA ILE A 47 -4.18 -9.20 -15.02
C ILE A 47 -3.27 -10.42 -15.26
N VAL A 48 -2.56 -10.90 -14.23
CA VAL A 48 -1.67 -12.06 -14.31
C VAL A 48 -2.45 -13.36 -14.21
N SER A 49 -2.19 -14.30 -15.14
CA SER A 49 -2.62 -15.69 -15.00
C SER A 49 -1.65 -16.64 -15.71
N PRO A 50 -1.73 -17.97 -15.46
CA PRO A 50 -0.92 -18.94 -16.21
C PRO A 50 -1.09 -18.86 -17.73
N LEU A 51 -2.26 -18.42 -18.21
CA LEU A 51 -2.55 -18.23 -19.65
C LEU A 51 -2.22 -16.82 -20.14
N ARG A 52 -1.95 -15.88 -19.23
CA ARG A 52 -1.65 -14.47 -19.52
C ARG A 52 -0.48 -14.01 -18.62
N PRO A 53 0.76 -14.40 -18.95
CA PRO A 53 1.92 -13.93 -18.22
C PRO A 53 2.08 -12.41 -18.41
N LEU A 54 2.55 -11.74 -17.36
CA LEU A 54 2.88 -10.32 -17.38
C LEU A 54 4.38 -10.14 -17.28
N VAL A 55 4.93 -9.26 -18.11
CA VAL A 55 6.30 -8.76 -17.96
C VAL A 55 6.21 -7.31 -17.50
N LEU A 56 6.80 -7.00 -16.35
CA LEU A 56 6.94 -5.63 -15.85
C LEU A 56 8.40 -5.23 -15.99
N PHE A 57 8.67 -4.22 -16.82
CA PHE A 57 9.99 -3.67 -17.05
C PHE A 57 10.10 -2.28 -16.43
N LEU A 58 11.12 -2.06 -15.59
CA LEU A 58 11.42 -0.76 -15.00
C LEU A 58 12.89 -0.41 -15.23
N ASP A 59 13.14 0.82 -15.68
CA ASP A 59 14.47 1.38 -15.89
C ASP A 59 14.88 2.32 -14.74
N ASP A 60 16.17 2.66 -14.69
CA ASP A 60 16.78 3.58 -13.72
C ASP A 60 16.49 3.26 -12.24
N LEU A 61 16.51 1.97 -11.86
CA LEU A 61 16.21 1.54 -10.49
C LEU A 61 17.20 2.08 -9.45
N GLN A 62 18.38 2.54 -9.86
CA GLN A 62 19.32 3.22 -8.97
C GLN A 62 18.77 4.53 -8.38
N TRP A 63 17.72 5.13 -8.98
CA TRP A 63 17.08 6.34 -8.46
C TRP A 63 15.75 6.09 -7.75
N ALA A 64 15.34 4.82 -7.61
CA ALA A 64 14.10 4.48 -6.93
C ALA A 64 14.20 4.79 -5.43
N ASP A 65 13.17 5.43 -4.89
CA ASP A 65 13.07 5.69 -3.45
C ASP A 65 12.70 4.44 -2.65
N ALA A 66 12.76 4.55 -1.32
CA ALA A 66 12.49 3.42 -0.44
C ALA A 66 11.06 2.86 -0.59
N ALA A 67 10.07 3.72 -0.83
CA ALA A 67 8.67 3.30 -0.99
C ALA A 67 8.46 2.51 -2.29
N SER A 68 9.11 2.93 -3.38
CA SER A 68 9.08 2.26 -4.68
C SER A 68 9.78 0.90 -4.61
N LEU A 69 10.94 0.83 -3.97
CA LEU A 69 11.65 -0.44 -3.76
C LEU A 69 10.85 -1.42 -2.88
N ASP A 70 10.16 -0.91 -1.85
CA ASP A 70 9.28 -1.74 -1.03
C ASP A 70 8.05 -2.24 -1.79
N LEU A 71 7.48 -1.42 -2.69
CA LEU A 71 6.42 -1.87 -3.59
C LEU A 71 6.90 -3.00 -4.51
N ILE A 72 8.07 -2.84 -5.14
CA ILE A 72 8.68 -3.88 -5.98
C ILE A 72 8.84 -5.17 -5.19
N ARG A 73 9.42 -5.09 -3.98
CA ARG A 73 9.57 -6.22 -3.06
C ARG A 73 8.23 -6.91 -2.78
N VAL A 74 7.18 -6.15 -2.46
CA VAL A 74 5.84 -6.70 -2.18
C VAL A 74 5.24 -7.42 -3.40
N MET A 75 5.52 -6.92 -4.61
CA MET A 75 5.06 -7.57 -5.84
C MET A 75 5.81 -8.85 -6.16
N VAL A 76 7.15 -8.82 -6.17
CA VAL A 76 7.94 -9.98 -6.58
C VAL A 76 7.91 -11.12 -5.55
N THR A 77 7.59 -10.81 -4.29
CA THR A 77 7.40 -11.81 -3.23
C THR A 77 5.97 -12.36 -3.16
N ASP A 78 5.05 -11.89 -4.01
CA ASP A 78 3.67 -12.36 -4.01
C ASP A 78 3.51 -13.73 -4.70
N SER A 79 3.32 -14.76 -3.89
CA SER A 79 3.12 -16.15 -4.34
C SER A 79 1.90 -16.38 -5.24
N GLN A 80 0.97 -15.44 -5.31
CA GLN A 80 -0.20 -15.48 -6.20
C GLN A 80 0.11 -14.98 -7.62
N THR A 81 1.28 -14.36 -7.84
CA THR A 81 1.69 -13.78 -9.14
C THR A 81 2.75 -14.62 -9.84
N ARG A 82 2.60 -15.95 -9.85
CA ARG A 82 3.62 -16.88 -10.42
C ARG A 82 3.93 -16.68 -11.90
N SER A 83 3.06 -16.00 -12.64
CA SER A 83 3.24 -15.67 -14.06
C SER A 83 3.64 -14.21 -14.28
N LEU A 84 4.23 -13.58 -13.27
CA LEU A 84 4.88 -12.27 -13.36
C LEU A 84 6.39 -12.46 -13.56
N LEU A 85 6.92 -11.87 -14.63
CA LEU A 85 8.35 -11.65 -14.81
C LEU A 85 8.65 -10.17 -14.54
N PHE A 86 9.50 -9.89 -13.55
CA PHE A 86 9.99 -8.54 -13.27
C PHE A 86 11.39 -8.37 -13.88
N LEU A 87 11.56 -7.32 -14.68
CA LEU A 87 12.83 -6.93 -15.28
C LEU A 87 13.19 -5.54 -14.79
N GLY A 88 14.38 -5.42 -14.22
CA GLY A 88 14.90 -4.17 -13.67
C GLY A 88 16.24 -3.82 -14.27
N CYS A 89 16.39 -2.58 -14.74
CA CYS A 89 17.66 -2.04 -15.17
C CYS A 89 18.20 -1.05 -14.14
N TYR A 90 19.51 -1.11 -13.91
CA TYR A 90 20.21 -0.14 -13.10
C TYR A 90 21.65 0.04 -13.60
N ARG A 91 22.24 1.20 -13.31
CA ARG A 91 23.67 1.46 -13.60
C ARG A 91 24.53 1.01 -12.43
N ASP A 92 25.43 0.06 -12.68
CA ASP A 92 26.30 -0.54 -11.66
C ASP A 92 27.26 0.46 -11.02
N ASN A 93 27.74 1.43 -11.78
CA ASN A 93 28.61 2.51 -11.31
C ASN A 93 27.90 3.54 -10.39
N GLU A 94 26.57 3.55 -10.32
CA GLU A 94 25.78 4.44 -9.44
C GLU A 94 25.27 3.74 -8.17
N VAL A 95 25.50 2.43 -8.04
CA VAL A 95 24.97 1.60 -6.96
C VAL A 95 26.13 1.01 -6.14
N SER A 96 26.39 1.60 -4.98
CA SER A 96 27.36 1.05 -4.01
C SER A 96 26.74 -0.03 -3.12
N ASP A 97 27.57 -0.77 -2.37
CA ASP A 97 27.10 -1.83 -1.46
C ASP A 97 26.12 -1.32 -0.39
N GLY A 98 26.27 -0.08 0.05
CA GLY A 98 25.40 0.59 1.03
C GLY A 98 24.15 1.23 0.42
N HIS A 99 23.98 1.18 -0.90
CA HIS A 99 22.85 1.80 -1.58
C HIS A 99 21.52 1.11 -1.22
N ILE A 100 20.43 1.88 -1.17
CA ILE A 100 19.10 1.38 -0.80
C ILE A 100 18.60 0.29 -1.76
N PHE A 101 18.91 0.43 -3.05
CA PHE A 101 18.64 -0.59 -4.07
C PHE A 101 19.39 -1.90 -3.77
N SER A 102 20.69 -1.85 -3.48
CA SER A 102 21.50 -3.04 -3.12
C SER A 102 20.90 -3.78 -1.92
N THR A 103 20.44 -3.03 -0.93
CA THR A 103 19.80 -3.59 0.26
C THR A 103 18.45 -4.25 -0.08
N ALA A 104 17.63 -3.60 -0.91
CA ALA A 104 16.37 -4.17 -1.37
C ALA A 104 16.57 -5.45 -2.18
N VAL A 105 17.53 -5.47 -3.11
CA VAL A 105 17.86 -6.66 -3.91
C VAL A 105 18.33 -7.82 -3.03
N ARG A 106 19.25 -7.58 -2.09
CA ARG A 106 19.68 -8.60 -1.12
C ARG A 106 18.52 -9.16 -0.30
N HIS A 107 17.59 -8.29 0.10
CA HIS A 107 16.40 -8.74 0.81
C HIS A 107 15.54 -9.66 -0.06
N ILE A 108 15.31 -9.33 -1.32
CA ILE A 108 14.53 -10.18 -2.24
C ILE A 108 15.26 -11.51 -2.50
N GLN A 109 16.58 -11.48 -2.69
CA GLN A 109 17.40 -12.69 -2.85
C GLN A 109 17.29 -13.65 -1.66
N SER A 110 17.13 -13.13 -0.44
CA SER A 110 16.92 -13.95 0.76
C SER A 110 15.57 -14.69 0.79
N GLN A 111 14.59 -14.29 -0.03
CA GLN A 111 13.24 -14.87 -0.06
C GLN A 111 13.12 -16.07 -1.01
N ASN A 112 14.24 -16.63 -1.49
CA ASN A 112 14.28 -17.78 -2.40
C ASN A 112 13.48 -17.60 -3.69
N ILE A 113 13.44 -16.36 -4.20
CA ILE A 113 12.83 -16.01 -5.49
C ILE A 113 13.89 -16.15 -6.58
N PRO A 114 13.59 -16.78 -7.73
CA PRO A 114 14.51 -16.84 -8.85
C PRO A 114 14.88 -15.43 -9.32
N ILE A 115 16.16 -15.09 -9.21
CA ILE A 115 16.73 -13.83 -9.70
C ILE A 115 17.91 -14.17 -10.59
N ALA A 116 17.98 -13.52 -11.75
CA ALA A 116 19.13 -13.56 -12.63
C ALA A 116 19.63 -12.14 -12.86
N ASN A 117 20.94 -11.94 -12.71
CA ASN A 117 21.60 -10.71 -13.12
C ASN A 117 22.19 -10.93 -14.51
N ILE A 118 21.97 -9.99 -15.41
CA ILE A 118 22.49 -10.02 -16.78
C ILE A 118 23.42 -8.81 -16.91
N HIS A 119 24.68 -9.08 -17.26
CA HIS A 119 25.73 -8.08 -17.47
C HIS A 119 26.04 -7.95 -18.95
#